data_AF-A0A7I7U9D9-F1
#
_entry.id   AF-A0A7I7U9D9-F1
#
_cell.length_a   1.000
_cell.length_b   1.000
_cell.length_c   1.000
_cell.angle_alpha   90.00
_cell.angle_beta   90.00
_cell.angle_gamma   90.00
#
_symmetry.space_group_name_H-M   'P 1'
#
loop_
_entity.id
_entity.type
_entity.pdbx_description
1 polymer ?
#
loop_
_entity_poly.entity_id
_entity_poly.type
_entity_poly.pdbx_seq_one_letter_code
_entity_poly.pdbx_strand_id
1 'polypeptide(L)'
;MAALVLGPRLSAMWAAVGAPVRDWWLLSRWTERLADPAAREALGAYFDVLVAQRCVHPGDDLVSDLIDHDLDGGGLTADEIRAVLVDFVRAVAQPV
;
A
#
# COMPACT_ATOMS: atom_id res chain seq x y z
N MET A 1 17.64 -8.52 4.50
CA MET A 1 18.11 -8.50 3.10
C MET A 1 17.37 -7.48 2.24
N ALA A 2 16.04 -7.33 2.30
CA ALA A 2 15.28 -6.38 1.47
C ALA A 2 15.67 -4.89 1.66
N ALA A 3 15.95 -4.46 2.90
CA ALA A 3 16.34 -3.07 3.20
C ALA A 3 17.64 -2.60 2.51
N LEU A 4 18.55 -3.52 2.19
CA LEU A 4 19.80 -3.21 1.48
C LEU A 4 19.57 -2.98 -0.02
N VAL A 5 18.49 -3.53 -0.59
CA VAL A 5 18.19 -3.48 -2.03
C VAL A 5 17.21 -2.35 -2.36
N LEU A 6 16.20 -2.14 -1.51
CA LEU A 6 15.15 -1.13 -1.73
C LEU A 6 15.42 0.20 -1.00
N GLY A 7 16.40 0.22 -0.09
CA GLY A 7 16.59 1.30 0.86
C GLY A 7 15.61 1.23 2.05
N PRO A 8 15.96 1.86 3.18
CA PRO A 8 15.22 1.76 4.43
C PRO A 8 13.81 2.39 4.36
N ARG A 9 13.64 3.47 3.60
CA ARG A 9 12.35 4.19 3.49
C ARG A 9 11.28 3.36 2.78
N LEU A 10 11.59 2.79 1.61
CA LEU A 10 10.66 1.93 0.87
C LEU A 10 10.35 0.64 1.63
N SER A 11 11.34 0.07 2.32
CA SER A 11 11.13 -1.12 3.14
C SER A 11 10.22 -0.85 4.34
N ALA A 12 10.40 0.29 5.02
CA ALA A 12 9.52 0.71 6.11
C ALA A 12 8.10 0.98 5.62
N MET A 13 7.94 1.58 4.43
CA MET A 13 6.64 1.80 3.81
C MET A 13 5.91 0.48 3.53
N TRP A 14 6.57 -0.50 2.90
CA TRP A 14 5.94 -1.79 2.61
C TRP A 14 5.59 -2.60 3.86
N ALA A 15 6.40 -2.49 4.90
CA ALA A 15 6.08 -3.04 6.21
C ALA A 15 4.86 -2.35 6.83
N ALA A 16 4.79 -1.02 6.78
CA ALA A 16 3.70 -0.23 7.35
C ALA A 16 2.34 -0.54 6.70
N VAL A 17 2.29 -0.75 5.38
CA VAL A 17 1.05 -1.15 4.68
C VAL A 17 0.74 -2.64 4.84
N GLY A 18 1.55 -3.43 5.57
CA GLY A 18 1.29 -4.85 5.79
C GLY A 18 1.53 -5.74 4.57
N ALA A 19 2.27 -5.26 3.56
CA ALA A 19 2.57 -6.05 2.37
C ALA A 19 3.51 -7.23 2.71
N PRO A 20 3.23 -8.47 2.25
CA PRO A 20 4.12 -9.60 2.48
C PRO A 20 5.51 -9.34 1.88
N VAL A 21 6.58 -9.67 2.63
CA VAL A 21 7.97 -9.42 2.23
C VAL A 21 8.32 -10.00 0.85
N ARG A 22 7.70 -11.12 0.47
CA ARG A 22 7.88 -11.75 -0.86
C ARG A 22 7.44 -10.86 -2.03
N ASP A 23 6.52 -9.93 -1.79
CA ASP A 23 5.92 -9.09 -2.83
C ASP A 23 6.67 -7.76 -2.97
N TRP A 24 7.53 -7.39 -2.01
CA TRP A 24 8.20 -6.09 -1.96
C TRP A 24 8.99 -5.75 -3.21
N TRP A 25 9.61 -6.74 -3.87
CA TRP A 25 10.36 -6.51 -5.10
C TRP A 25 9.44 -6.13 -6.27
N LEU A 26 8.32 -6.84 -6.43
CA LEU A 26 7.33 -6.54 -7.46
C LEU A 26 6.71 -5.16 -7.24
N LEU A 27 6.31 -4.88 -5.99
CA LEU A 27 5.71 -3.61 -5.60
C LEU A 27 6.65 -2.44 -5.88
N SER A 28 7.92 -2.57 -5.49
CA SER A 28 8.93 -1.53 -5.74
C SER A 28 9.14 -1.26 -7.23
N ARG A 29 9.08 -2.30 -8.07
CA ARG A 29 9.18 -2.15 -9.53
C ARG A 29 8.00 -1.39 -10.13
N TRP A 30 6.79 -1.56 -9.59
CA TRP A 30 5.65 -0.76 -10.00
C TRP A 30 5.77 0.68 -9.51
N THR A 31 6.28 0.89 -8.29
CA THR A 31 6.53 2.22 -7.72
C THR A 31 7.50 3.05 -8.57
N GLU A 32 8.59 2.46 -9.06
CA GLU A 32 9.53 3.12 -9.99
C GLU A 32 8.86 3.56 -11.30
N ARG A 33 7.72 2.96 -11.65
CA ARG A 33 7.00 3.18 -12.90
C ARG A 33 5.68 3.89 -12.71
N LEU A 34 5.45 4.61 -11.61
CA LEU A 34 4.16 5.25 -11.33
C LEU A 34 3.71 6.28 -12.39
N ALA A 35 4.59 6.75 -13.27
CA ALA A 35 4.19 7.53 -14.45
C ALA A 35 3.32 6.71 -15.42
N ASP A 36 3.57 5.40 -15.53
CA ASP A 36 2.84 4.44 -16.37
C ASP A 36 1.46 4.12 -15.75
N PRO A 37 0.34 4.38 -16.46
CA PRO A 37 -1.00 4.03 -16.01
C PRO A 37 -1.16 2.54 -15.66
N ALA A 38 -0.51 1.63 -16.40
CA ALA A 38 -0.63 0.20 -16.16
C ALA A 38 0.03 -0.22 -14.84
N ALA A 39 1.13 0.44 -14.46
CA ALA A 39 1.78 0.21 -13.17
C ALA A 39 0.91 0.71 -12.01
N ARG A 40 0.22 1.84 -12.19
CA ARG A 40 -0.74 2.37 -11.21
C ARG A 40 -1.94 1.45 -11.05
N GLU A 41 -2.48 0.94 -12.15
CA GLU A 41 -3.58 -0.02 -12.13
C GLU A 41 -3.19 -1.33 -11.42
N ALA A 42 -2.02 -1.88 -11.74
CA ALA A 42 -1.51 -3.09 -11.07
C ALA A 42 -1.31 -2.89 -9.56
N LEU A 43 -0.77 -1.73 -9.15
CA LEU A 43 -0.62 -1.39 -7.74
C LEU A 43 -1.99 -1.24 -7.04
N GLY A 44 -2.96 -0.60 -7.71
CA GLY A 44 -4.33 -0.48 -7.22
C GLY A 44 -5.00 -1.84 -7.00
N ALA A 45 -4.93 -2.71 -8.00
CA ALA A 45 -5.49 -4.06 -7.93
C ALA A 45 -4.82 -4.91 -6.83
N TYR A 46 -3.52 -4.74 -6.60
CA TYR A 46 -2.85 -5.37 -5.47
C TYR A 46 -3.42 -4.88 -4.13
N PHE A 47 -3.64 -3.58 -3.98
CA PHE A 47 -4.24 -3.02 -2.77
C PHE A 47 -5.68 -3.48 -2.56
N ASP A 48 -6.48 -3.63 -3.62
CA ASP A 48 -7.83 -4.21 -3.50
C ASP A 48 -7.81 -5.59 -2.85
N VAL A 49 -6.89 -6.45 -3.28
CA VAL A 49 -6.74 -7.80 -2.70
C VAL A 49 -6.28 -7.71 -1.25
N LEU A 50 -5.33 -6.82 -0.94
CA LEU A 50 -4.82 -6.67 0.43
C LEU A 50 -5.90 -6.13 1.38
N VAL A 51 -6.67 -5.12 0.96
CA VAL A 51 -7.82 -4.60 1.70
C VAL A 51 -8.84 -5.70 1.94
N ALA A 52 -9.22 -6.46 0.91
CA ALA A 52 -10.16 -7.56 1.05
C ALA A 52 -9.66 -8.64 2.03
N GLN A 53 -8.35 -8.94 2.03
CA GLN A 53 -7.76 -9.84 3.02
C GLN A 53 -7.86 -9.30 4.44
N ARG A 54 -7.63 -8.00 4.66
CA ARG A 54 -7.68 -7.36 5.98
C ARG A 54 -9.10 -7.15 6.50
N CYS A 55 -10.09 -7.01 5.63
CA CYS A 55 -11.49 -7.05 6.02
C CYS A 55 -11.87 -8.37 6.73
N VAL A 56 -11.24 -9.49 6.36
CA VAL A 56 -11.50 -10.81 6.97
C VAL A 56 -10.53 -11.11 8.11
N HIS A 57 -9.25 -10.71 7.95
CA HIS A 57 -8.19 -10.97 8.92
C HIS A 57 -7.39 -9.68 9.17
N PRO A 58 -7.86 -8.82 10.09
CA PRO A 58 -7.15 -7.61 10.46
C PRO A 58 -5.73 -7.91 10.95
N GLY A 59 -4.79 -7.02 10.61
CA GLY A 59 -3.40 -7.05 11.03
C GLY A 59 -3.02 -5.83 11.85
N ASP A 60 -1.75 -5.76 12.26
CA ASP A 60 -1.14 -4.57 12.89
C ASP A 60 -0.43 -3.76 11.78
N ASP A 61 -1.24 -3.18 10.89
CA ASP A 61 -0.79 -2.44 9.71
C ASP A 61 -1.74 -1.31 9.34
N LEU A 62 -1.23 -0.34 8.58
CA LEU A 62 -1.96 0.86 8.14
C LEU A 62 -3.25 0.51 7.39
N VAL A 63 -3.28 -0.61 6.65
CA VAL A 63 -4.48 -1.01 5.92
C VAL A 63 -5.59 -1.38 6.89
N SER A 64 -5.26 -2.11 7.95
CA SER A 64 -6.19 -2.49 9.00
C SER A 64 -6.67 -1.27 9.79
N ASP A 65 -5.77 -0.33 10.09
CA ASP A 65 -6.11 0.94 10.74
C ASP A 65 -7.10 1.78 9.89
N LEU A 66 -6.91 1.82 8.56
CA LEU A 66 -7.80 2.53 7.65
C LEU A 66 -9.18 1.86 7.51
N ILE A 67 -9.24 0.53 7.63
CA ILE A 67 -10.51 -0.22 7.61
C ILE A 67 -11.32 0.04 8.89
N ASP A 68 -10.65 0.06 10.04
CA ASP A 68 -11.30 0.32 11.34
C ASP A 68 -11.63 1.80 11.54
N HIS A 69 -11.09 2.67 10.70
CA HIS A 69 -11.33 4.11 10.77
C HIS A 69 -12.78 4.46 10.42
N ASP A 70 -13.52 4.93 11.42
CA ASP A 70 -14.87 5.48 11.29
C ASP A 70 -14.84 7.00 11.55
N LEU A 71 -15.25 7.80 10.56
CA LEU A 71 -15.50 9.24 10.70
C LEU A 71 -16.98 9.52 10.49
N ASP A 72 -17.60 10.20 11.46
CA ASP A 72 -19.01 10.58 11.42
C ASP A 72 -20.00 9.42 11.14
N GLY A 73 -19.65 8.20 11.54
CA GLY A 73 -20.48 7.00 11.36
C GLY A 73 -20.40 6.41 9.94
N GLY A 74 -19.47 6.86 9.12
CA GLY A 74 -19.11 6.29 7.83
C GLY A 74 -17.64 5.88 7.81
N GLY A 75 -17.38 4.57 7.86
CA GLY A 75 -16.05 4.03 7.56
C GLY A 75 -15.66 4.27 6.10
N LEU A 76 -14.35 4.27 5.84
CA LEU A 76 -13.84 4.41 4.47
C LEU A 76 -14.26 3.22 3.60
N THR A 77 -14.69 3.51 2.38
CA THR A 77 -14.94 2.48 1.37
C THR A 77 -13.62 1.88 0.89
N ALA A 78 -13.66 0.66 0.36
CA ALA A 78 -12.47 0.01 -0.21
C ALA A 78 -11.82 0.86 -1.32
N ASP A 79 -12.62 1.59 -2.10
CA ASP A 79 -12.14 2.48 -3.15
C ASP A 79 -11.39 3.69 -2.60
N GLU A 80 -11.88 4.28 -1.50
CA GLU A 80 -11.21 5.39 -0.82
C GLU A 80 -9.92 4.94 -0.15
N ILE A 81 -9.93 3.78 0.52
CA ILE A 81 -8.73 3.17 1.11
C ILE A 81 -7.68 2.92 0.02
N ARG A 82 -8.07 2.32 -1.11
CA ARG A 82 -7.16 2.11 -2.26
C ARG A 82 -6.56 3.43 -2.75
N ALA A 83 -7.38 4.48 -2.90
CA ALA A 83 -6.91 5.79 -3.34
C ALA A 83 -5.87 6.37 -2.37
N VAL A 84 -6.15 6.32 -1.06
CA VAL A 84 -5.22 6.76 0.00
C VAL A 84 -3.91 5.98 -0.06
N LEU A 85 -3.95 4.65 -0.22
CA LEU A 85 -2.75 3.81 -0.29
C LEU A 85 -1.91 4.11 -1.54
N VAL A 86 -2.54 4.32 -2.69
CA VAL A 86 -1.83 4.70 -3.93
C VAL A 86 -1.15 6.06 -3.78
N ASP A 87 -1.83 7.05 -3.22
CA ASP A 87 -1.26 8.38 -3.01
C ASP A 87 -0.18 8.39 -1.92
N PHE A 88 -0.33 7.58 -0.87
CA PHE A 88 0.71 7.35 0.14
C PHE A 88 2.01 6.82 -0.50
N VAL A 89 1.91 5.78 -1.35
CA VAL A 89 3.08 5.24 -2.06
C VAL A 89 3.72 6.29 -2.96
N ARG A 90 2.92 7.06 -3.69
CA ARG A 90 3.41 8.14 -4.57
C ARG A 90 4.19 9.19 -3.78
N ALA A 91 3.67 9.63 -2.64
CA ALA A 91 4.31 10.61 -1.78
C ALA A 91 5.64 10.09 -1.20
N VAL A 92 5.72 8.81 -0.86
CA VAL A 92 6.95 8.20 -0.33
C VAL A 92 8.00 8.01 -1.42
N ALA A 93 7.59 7.75 -2.67
CA ALA A 93 8.46 7.49 -3.81
C ALA A 93 9.07 8.75 -4.45
N GLN A 94 8.54 9.94 -4.16
CA GLN A 94 9.11 11.20 -4.66
C GLN A 94 10.45 11.52 -3.98
N PRO A 95 11.48 11.94 -4.73
CA PRO A 95 12.72 12.44 -4.14
C PRO A 95 12.43 13.71 -3.34
N VAL A 96 12.95 13.77 -2.10
CA VAL A 96 12.97 14.97 -1.25
C VAL A 96 13.98 15.99 -1.74
#